data_AF-A0A5K3FPP3-F1
#
_entry.id   AF-A0A5K3FPP3-F1
#
_cell.length_a   1.000
_cell.length_b   1.000
_cell.length_c   1.000
_cell.angle_alpha   90.00
_cell.angle_beta   90.00
_cell.angle_gamma   90.00
#
_symmetry.space_group_name_H-M   'P 1'
#
loop_
_entity.id
_entity.type
_entity.pdbx_description
1 polymer ?
#
loop_
_entity_poly.entity_id
_entity_poly.type
_entity_poly.pdbx_seq_one_letter_code
_entity_poly.pdbx_strand_id
1 'polypeptide(L)'
;MLLRICTLIALLWSVVGQAPSEDESSAILEFHRKLRENVNPTASNMMLIVYSDALENYTLQWTANCSNALPDTKDLPTDIGGFVVYRNYQPPNITIVLTNLAHKVNTTTMHRTIVQGDVMRTNW
;
A
#
# COMPACT_ATOMS: atom_id res chain seq x y z
N MET A 1 28.49 -27.80 10.23
CA MET A 1 27.12 -28.13 9.78
C MET A 1 26.07 -27.41 10.62
N LEU A 2 26.12 -27.53 11.95
CA LEU A 2 25.18 -26.88 12.88
C LEU A 2 25.09 -25.34 12.73
N LEU A 3 26.24 -24.64 12.62
CA LEU A 3 26.28 -23.18 12.45
C LEU A 3 25.54 -22.70 11.20
N ARG A 4 25.65 -23.42 10.08
CA ARG A 4 24.95 -23.09 8.83
C ARG A 4 23.43 -23.27 8.94
N ILE A 5 23.00 -24.26 9.71
CA ILE A 5 21.57 -24.49 9.99
C ILE A 5 21.03 -23.37 10.88
N CYS A 6 21.77 -22.98 11.94
CA CYS A 6 21.38 -21.88 12.81
C CYS A 6 21.27 -20.54 12.06
N THR A 7 22.18 -20.25 11.13
CA THR A 7 22.11 -19.03 10.30
C THR A 7 20.90 -19.04 9.36
N LEU A 8 20.54 -20.18 8.79
CA LEU A 8 19.38 -20.29 7.90
C LEU A 8 18.07 -20.13 8.69
N ILE A 9 17.98 -20.71 9.89
CA ILE A 9 16.80 -20.55 10.77
C ILE A 9 16.64 -19.09 11.21
N ALA A 10 17.74 -18.42 11.58
CA ALA A 10 17.70 -17.00 11.95
C ALA A 10 17.24 -16.10 10.77
N LEU A 11 17.72 -16.37 9.56
CA LEU A 11 17.33 -15.63 8.36
C LEU A 11 15.86 -15.86 7.99
N LEU A 12 15.35 -17.08 8.11
CA LEU A 12 13.94 -17.39 7.86
C LEU A 12 13.00 -16.70 8.87
N TRP A 13 13.47 -16.45 10.10
CA TRP A 13 12.73 -15.70 11.12
C TRP A 13 12.75 -14.19 10.91
N SER A 14 13.65 -13.69 10.05
CA SER A 14 13.87 -12.25 9.85
C SER A 14 12.94 -11.60 8.83
N VAL A 15 12.14 -12.39 8.11
CA VAL A 15 11.20 -11.89 7.09
C VAL A 15 9.82 -11.78 7.72
N VAL A 16 9.56 -10.64 8.34
CA VAL A 16 8.22 -10.22 8.76
C VAL A 16 7.90 -8.92 8.03
N GLY A 17 6.69 -8.81 7.47
CA GLY A 17 6.21 -7.56 6.89
C GLY A 17 6.24 -6.47 7.95
N GLN A 18 6.94 -5.37 7.69
CA GLN A 18 7.03 -4.25 8.61
C GLN A 18 5.92 -3.24 8.31
N ALA A 19 5.15 -2.88 9.34
CA ALA A 19 4.18 -1.80 9.25
C ALA A 19 4.87 -0.45 9.01
N PRO A 20 4.23 0.50 8.32
CA PRO A 20 4.74 1.87 8.28
C PRO A 20 4.82 2.44 9.70
N SER A 21 5.85 3.24 9.96
CA SER A 21 5.90 4.07 11.17
C SER A 21 4.80 5.15 11.16
N GLU A 22 4.51 5.75 12.31
CA GLU A 22 3.51 6.83 12.41
C GLU A 22 3.81 8.02 11.47
N ASP A 23 5.09 8.38 11.34
CA ASP A 23 5.54 9.41 10.41
C ASP A 23 5.32 8.99 8.95
N GLU A 24 5.57 7.72 8.61
CA GLU A 24 5.31 7.19 7.27
C GLU A 24 3.81 7.14 6.97
N SER A 25 2.98 6.65 7.89
CA SER A 25 1.52 6.65 7.76
C SER A 25 0.96 8.06 7.57
N SER A 26 1.47 9.02 8.33
CA SER A 26 1.13 10.44 8.19
C SER A 26 1.55 11.01 6.84
N ALA A 27 2.75 10.65 6.35
CA ALA A 27 3.23 11.05 5.03
C ALA A 27 2.38 10.46 3.90
N ILE A 28 1.92 9.20 4.02
CA ILE A 28 1.02 8.56 3.06
C ILE A 28 -0.33 9.28 3.03
N LEU A 29 -0.91 9.59 4.20
CA LEU A 29 -2.16 10.35 4.31
C LEU A 29 -2.04 11.70 3.60
N GLU A 30 -0.98 12.44 3.94
CA GLU A 30 -0.75 13.77 3.40
C GLU A 30 -0.51 13.76 1.88
N PHE A 31 0.21 12.75 1.38
CA PHE A 31 0.40 12.55 -0.05
C PHE A 31 -0.95 12.36 -0.76
N HIS A 32 -1.79 11.45 -0.27
CA HIS A 32 -3.10 11.18 -0.86
C HIS A 32 -4.03 12.39 -0.78
N ARG A 33 -4.04 13.11 0.34
CA ARG A 33 -4.81 14.34 0.51
C ARG A 33 -4.42 15.37 -0.55
N LYS A 34 -3.13 15.68 -0.69
CA LYS A 34 -2.64 16.62 -1.69
C LYS A 34 -2.97 16.18 -3.12
N LEU A 35 -2.80 14.90 -3.42
CA LEU A 35 -3.12 14.37 -4.75
C LEU A 35 -4.61 14.53 -5.08
N ARG A 36 -5.49 14.24 -4.12
CA ARG A 36 -6.96 14.29 -4.27
C ARG A 36 -7.52 15.71 -4.29
N GLU A 37 -6.91 16.64 -3.56
CA GLU A 37 -7.29 18.06 -3.57
C GLU A 37 -6.92 18.76 -4.87
N ASN A 38 -5.84 18.34 -5.53
CA ASN A 38 -5.29 18.99 -6.72
C ASN A 38 -5.63 18.26 -8.03
N VAL A 39 -6.66 17.40 -8.04
CA VAL A 39 -7.11 16.72 -9.26
C VAL A 39 -7.65 17.73 -10.29
N ASN A 40 -7.41 17.47 -11.57
CA ASN A 40 -7.92 18.28 -12.68
C ASN A 40 -8.71 17.41 -13.68
N PRO A 41 -9.98 17.74 -14.01
CA PRO A 41 -10.76 18.85 -13.46
C PRO A 41 -11.06 18.68 -11.97
N THR A 42 -11.32 19.79 -11.27
CA THR A 42 -11.64 19.79 -9.84
C THR A 42 -12.86 18.91 -9.57
N ALA A 43 -12.71 17.94 -8.67
CA ALA A 43 -13.80 17.08 -8.25
C ALA A 43 -14.67 17.78 -7.19
N SER A 44 -15.99 17.72 -7.35
CA SER A 44 -16.96 18.36 -6.43
C SER A 44 -17.26 17.54 -5.17
N ASN A 45 -16.91 16.24 -5.16
CA ASN A 45 -17.28 15.28 -4.11
C ASN A 45 -16.12 14.31 -3.75
N MET A 46 -14.88 14.79 -3.82
CA MET A 46 -13.71 13.96 -3.50
C MET A 46 -13.63 13.72 -2.00
N MET A 47 -13.94 12.50 -1.55
CA MET A 47 -13.89 12.14 -0.12
C MET A 47 -12.47 12.19 0.43
N LEU A 48 -12.33 12.57 1.70
CA LEU A 48 -11.06 12.45 2.43
C LEU A 48 -10.78 10.97 2.74
N ILE A 49 -9.49 10.67 2.76
CA ILE A 49 -8.94 9.36 3.08
C ILE A 49 -8.51 9.37 4.55
N VAL A 50 -8.84 8.31 5.29
CA VAL A 50 -8.35 8.07 6.65
C VAL A 50 -7.60 6.76 6.75
N TYR A 51 -6.64 6.73 7.67
CA TYR A 51 -5.88 5.53 7.98
C TYR A 51 -6.78 4.48 8.63
N SER A 52 -6.56 3.21 8.28
CA SER A 52 -7.35 2.09 8.80
C SER A 52 -6.43 1.00 9.32
N ASP A 53 -6.32 0.88 10.64
CA ASP A 53 -5.55 -0.17 11.30
C ASP A 53 -5.99 -1.58 10.89
N ALA A 54 -7.29 -1.74 10.59
CA ALA A 54 -7.83 -3.00 10.10
C ALA A 54 -7.26 -3.37 8.71
N LEU A 55 -7.08 -2.39 7.82
CA LEU A 55 -6.47 -2.60 6.51
C LEU A 55 -4.95 -2.76 6.60
N GLU A 56 -4.31 -2.12 7.57
CA GLU A 56 -2.89 -2.30 7.84
C GLU A 56 -2.64 -3.75 8.22
N ASN A 57 -3.36 -4.23 9.25
CA ASN A 57 -3.24 -5.59 9.75
C ASN A 57 -3.54 -6.62 8.67
N TYR A 58 -4.58 -6.40 7.85
CA TYR A 58 -4.86 -7.26 6.69
C TYR A 58 -3.68 -7.31 5.71
N THR A 59 -3.11 -6.15 5.39
CA THR A 59 -1.96 -6.05 4.47
C THR A 59 -0.72 -6.73 5.05
N LEU A 60 -0.46 -6.60 6.35
CA LEU A 60 0.64 -7.28 7.04
C LEU A 60 0.47 -8.80 7.01
N GLN A 61 -0.73 -9.30 7.28
CA GLN A 61 -1.01 -10.74 7.23
C GLN A 61 -0.86 -11.30 5.81
N TRP A 62 -1.32 -10.56 4.82
CA TRP A 62 -1.19 -10.95 3.42
C TRP A 62 0.29 -10.94 2.95
N THR A 63 1.04 -9.87 3.27
CA THR A 63 2.46 -9.76 2.90
C THR A 63 3.37 -10.74 3.64
N ALA A 64 2.99 -11.18 4.84
CA ALA A 64 3.73 -12.19 5.61
C ALA A 64 3.87 -13.53 4.87
N ASN A 65 2.96 -13.85 3.94
CA ASN A 65 3.04 -15.07 3.14
C ASN A 65 4.06 -14.97 1.98
N CYS A 66 4.66 -13.78 1.75
CA CYS A 66 5.58 -13.50 0.64
C CYS A 66 5.07 -14.00 -0.72
N SER A 67 3.74 -14.02 -0.90
CA SER A 67 3.10 -14.55 -2.09
C SER A 67 3.02 -13.47 -3.17
N ASN A 68 3.18 -13.89 -4.42
CA ASN A 68 2.89 -13.03 -5.57
C ASN A 68 1.39 -12.99 -5.91
N ALA A 69 0.57 -13.81 -5.24
CA ALA A 69 -0.86 -13.86 -5.46
C ALA A 69 -1.53 -12.63 -4.83
N LEU A 70 -2.42 -11.99 -5.60
CA LEU A 70 -3.23 -10.89 -5.09
C LEU A 70 -4.05 -11.33 -3.86
N PRO A 71 -4.30 -10.41 -2.91
CA PRO A 71 -5.14 -10.69 -1.75
C PRO A 71 -6.53 -11.16 -2.18
N ASP A 72 -7.08 -12.15 -1.48
CA ASP A 72 -8.48 -12.55 -1.70
C ASP A 72 -9.40 -11.43 -1.18
N THR A 73 -10.08 -10.77 -2.11
CA THR A 73 -10.94 -9.63 -1.81
C THR A 73 -12.35 -10.04 -1.40
N LYS A 74 -12.69 -11.34 -1.37
CA LYS A 74 -14.05 -11.80 -1.02
C LYS A 74 -14.47 -11.40 0.40
N ASP A 75 -13.51 -11.36 1.32
CA ASP A 75 -13.75 -11.00 2.71
C ASP A 75 -13.57 -9.49 2.98
N LEU A 76 -13.19 -8.72 1.94
CA LEU A 76 -13.07 -7.27 2.03
C LEU A 76 -14.38 -6.60 1.59
N PRO A 77 -14.75 -5.46 2.21
CA PRO A 77 -15.82 -4.61 1.70
C PRO A 77 -15.59 -4.23 0.23
N THR A 78 -16.67 -4.08 -0.53
CA THR A 78 -16.63 -3.89 -1.99
C THR A 78 -15.97 -2.58 -2.43
N ASP A 79 -15.81 -1.63 -1.51
CA ASP A 79 -15.19 -0.33 -1.72
C ASP A 79 -13.67 -0.32 -1.45
N ILE A 80 -13.08 -1.48 -1.15
CA ILE A 80 -11.66 -1.59 -0.80
C ILE A 80 -10.84 -2.14 -1.96
N GLY A 81 -9.74 -1.43 -2.26
CA GLY A 81 -8.79 -1.78 -3.31
C GLY A 81 -7.34 -1.85 -2.82
N GLY A 82 -6.56 -2.83 -3.32
CA GLY A 82 -5.12 -3.06 -3.06
C GLY A 82 -4.15 -3.12 -4.29
N PHE A 83 -3.04 -2.36 -4.31
CA PHE A 83 -1.94 -2.44 -5.30
C PHE A 83 -0.79 -3.16 -4.63
N VAL A 84 -0.01 -3.85 -5.44
CA VAL A 84 1.22 -4.47 -4.98
C VAL A 84 2.37 -3.99 -5.86
N VAL A 85 3.45 -3.57 -5.21
CA VAL A 85 4.70 -3.20 -5.88
C VAL A 85 5.81 -4.12 -5.38
N TYR A 86 6.34 -4.94 -6.28
CA TYR A 86 7.46 -5.85 -6.00
C TYR A 86 8.79 -5.18 -6.36
N ARG A 87 9.76 -5.18 -5.43
CA ARG A 87 11.11 -4.62 -5.62
C ARG A 87 12.15 -5.58 -5.03
N ASN A 88 13.21 -5.88 -5.79
CA ASN A 88 14.15 -6.95 -5.46
C ASN A 88 15.40 -6.51 -4.66
N TYR A 89 15.62 -5.21 -4.42
CA TYR A 89 16.94 -4.72 -3.99
C TYR A 89 16.94 -3.87 -2.71
N GLN A 90 15.91 -3.04 -2.45
CA GLN A 90 15.69 -2.34 -1.18
C GLN A 90 14.22 -1.94 -1.07
N PRO A 91 13.63 -1.86 0.15
CA PRO A 91 12.33 -1.26 0.34
C PRO A 91 12.40 0.21 -0.13
N PRO A 92 11.66 0.58 -1.20
CA PRO A 92 11.67 1.94 -1.67
C PRO A 92 11.02 2.86 -0.64
N ASN A 93 11.47 4.12 -0.59
CA ASN A 93 10.74 5.15 0.14
C ASN A 93 9.28 5.19 -0.35
N ILE A 94 8.32 5.11 0.58
CA ILE A 94 6.91 4.95 0.25
C ILE A 94 6.37 6.10 -0.61
N THR A 95 6.79 7.33 -0.36
CA THR A 95 6.42 8.51 -1.15
C THR A 95 6.93 8.40 -2.60
N ILE A 96 8.09 7.79 -2.82
CA ILE A 96 8.60 7.52 -4.18
C ILE A 96 7.71 6.51 -4.91
N VAL A 97 7.26 5.45 -4.22
CA VAL A 97 6.33 4.47 -4.80
C VAL A 97 5.03 5.17 -5.21
N LEU A 98 4.44 5.92 -4.29
CA LEU A 98 3.19 6.64 -4.50
C LEU A 98 3.29 7.68 -5.63
N THR A 99 4.41 8.42 -5.71
CA THR A 99 4.66 9.39 -6.79
C THR A 99 4.71 8.71 -8.15
N ASN A 100 5.38 7.56 -8.27
CA ASN A 100 5.46 6.81 -9.52
C ASN A 100 4.07 6.29 -9.95
N LEU A 101 3.25 5.85 -8.99
CA LEU A 101 1.88 5.41 -9.25
C LEU A 101 1.01 6.58 -9.72
N ALA A 102 1.06 7.72 -9.02
CA ALA A 102 0.32 8.92 -9.40
C ALA A 102 0.69 9.41 -10.81
N HIS A 103 1.98 9.39 -11.16
CA HIS A 103 2.45 9.73 -12.50
C HIS A 103 1.85 8.80 -13.57
N LYS A 104 1.82 7.48 -13.30
CA LYS A 104 1.25 6.50 -14.23
C LYS A 104 -0.24 6.76 -14.50
N VAL A 105 -1.01 7.11 -13.47
CA VAL A 105 -2.44 7.43 -13.61
C VAL A 105 -2.65 8.68 -14.46
N ASN A 106 -1.83 9.72 -14.28
CA ASN A 106 -1.94 10.96 -15.05
C ASN A 106 -1.64 10.77 -16.56
N THR A 107 -0.82 9.78 -16.91
CA THR A 107 -0.47 9.49 -18.31
C THR A 107 -1.51 8.65 -19.07
N THR A 108 -2.47 8.05 -18.38
CA THR A 108 -3.60 7.33 -18.99
C THR A 108 -4.85 8.20 -18.90
N THR A 109 -5.39 8.64 -20.05
CA THR A 109 -6.70 9.32 -20.14
C THR A 109 -7.70 8.67 -19.20
N MET A 110 -8.40 9.47 -18.38
CA MET A 110 -9.39 9.04 -17.36
C MET A 110 -10.35 7.95 -17.89
N HIS A 111 -9.93 6.70 -17.85
CA HIS A 111 -10.76 5.54 -18.03
C HIS A 111 -10.53 4.65 -16.82
N ARG A 112 -11.18 5.07 -15.73
CA ARG A 112 -11.44 4.27 -14.53
C ARG A 112 -10.20 3.52 -14.00
N THR A 113 -9.15 4.26 -13.65
CA THR A 113 -8.09 3.71 -12.79
C THR A 113 -8.45 4.05 -11.35
N ILE A 114 -9.20 3.16 -10.72
CA ILE A 114 -9.45 3.21 -9.27
C ILE A 114 -8.10 2.94 -8.60
N VAL A 115 -7.65 3.92 -7.81
CA VAL A 115 -6.42 3.83 -7.01
C VAL A 115 -6.68 2.76 -5.95
N GLN A 116 -5.84 1.75 -5.97
CA GLN A 116 -6.11 0.44 -5.39
C GLN A 116 -4.79 0.15 -4.69
N GLY A 117 -4.67 0.19 -3.35
CA GLY A 117 -3.44 -0.02 -2.56
C GLY A 117 -3.18 0.90 -1.39
N ASP A 118 -4.23 1.53 -0.88
CA ASP A 118 -4.10 2.35 0.30
C ASP A 118 -4.66 1.60 1.51
N VAL A 119 -3.95 1.69 2.62
CA VAL A 119 -4.37 1.31 3.99
C VAL A 119 -5.45 2.29 4.48
N MET A 120 -6.36 2.64 3.60
CA MET A 120 -7.14 3.85 3.69
C MET A 120 -8.58 3.57 3.33
N ARG A 121 -9.49 4.06 4.17
CA ARG A 121 -10.92 4.06 3.91
C ARG A 121 -11.36 5.47 3.57
N THR A 122 -12.33 5.61 2.69
CA THR A 122 -13.04 6.88 2.51
C THR A 122 -14.10 7.03 3.60
N ASN A 123 -14.11 8.15 4.31
CA ASN A 123 -15.16 8.41 5.30
C ASN A 123 -16.50 8.63 4.59
N TRP A 124 -17.52 7.89 5.03
CA TRP A 124 -18.94 8.12 4.71
C TRP A 124 -19.57 8.99 5.78
#